data_AF-A0A9K3PHG0-F1
#
_entry.id   AF-A0A9K3PHG0-F1
#
_cell.length_a   1.000
_cell.length_b   1.000
_cell.length_c   1.000
_cell.angle_alpha   90.00
_cell.angle_beta   90.00
_cell.angle_gamma   90.00
#
_symmetry.space_group_name_H-M   'P 1'
#
loop_
_entity.id
_entity.type
_entity.pdbx_description
1 polymer ?
#
loop_
_entity_poly.entity_id
_entity_poly.type
_entity_poly.pdbx_seq_one_letter_code
_entity_poly.pdbx_strand_id
1 'polypeptide(L)'
;MDRCARLNNVGASHLANGMYSDAIDSFTGSLRIVKSTLSVLATEKHVLHMNGPSLPSQHSGVMQEQNVCPVIFTRDSIATYGGAMAKSPSFVDRDKAALVRGLYVSPLFLSESVDYARYETTVEASVAVMFNLALAHHLNSLLHRLHGHKDHEMSNHSQRTPGVSTLGQATALYELAYTVHMQEDVELSVEFTMAIINNLGHTHRLMGDKEKADQCFRHLLSTILFVRSYGGGQSCDNGRLLDIFVYSVSHLILRETAAAAA
;
A
#
# COMPACT_ATOMS: atom_id res chain seq x y z
N MET A 1 -14.02 5.02 15.59
CA MET A 1 -13.08 4.58 14.54
C MET A 1 -13.26 3.11 14.15
N ASP A 2 -13.92 2.27 14.96
CA ASP A 2 -14.16 0.85 14.65
C ASP A 2 -14.86 0.63 13.30
N ARG A 3 -15.76 1.56 12.92
CA ARG A 3 -16.40 1.54 11.61
C ARG A 3 -15.41 1.69 10.45
N CYS A 4 -14.33 2.46 10.63
CA CYS A 4 -13.25 2.60 9.65
C CYS A 4 -12.52 1.26 9.45
N ALA A 5 -12.09 0.62 10.54
CA ALA A 5 -11.42 -0.68 10.50
C ALA A 5 -12.30 -1.75 9.84
N ARG A 6 -13.58 -1.84 10.23
CA ARG A 6 -14.55 -2.75 9.60
C ARG A 6 -14.69 -2.51 8.09
N LEU A 7 -14.89 -1.27 7.66
CA LEU A 7 -15.02 -0.96 6.23
C LEU A 7 -13.73 -1.29 5.45
N ASN A 8 -12.56 -1.03 6.03
CA ASN A 8 -11.30 -1.42 5.43
C ASN A 8 -11.21 -2.95 5.28
N ASN A 9 -11.50 -3.70 6.33
CA ASN A 9 -11.39 -5.16 6.32
C ASN A 9 -12.42 -5.81 5.38
N VAL A 10 -13.63 -5.23 5.26
CA VAL A 10 -14.61 -5.62 4.24
C VAL A 10 -14.07 -5.36 2.83
N GLY A 11 -13.48 -4.18 2.59
CA GLY A 11 -12.83 -3.86 1.32
C GLY A 11 -11.69 -4.83 0.97
N ALA A 12 -10.89 -5.23 1.96
CA ALA A 12 -9.82 -6.22 1.78
C ALA A 12 -10.39 -7.60 1.39
N SER A 13 -11.52 -8.01 1.97
CA SER A 13 -12.24 -9.22 1.58
C SER A 13 -12.79 -9.12 0.15
N HIS A 14 -13.41 -8.00 -0.23
CA HIS A 14 -13.87 -7.77 -1.61
C HIS A 14 -12.71 -7.85 -2.61
N LEU A 15 -11.57 -7.23 -2.29
CA LEU A 15 -10.37 -7.25 -3.12
C LEU A 15 -9.84 -8.68 -3.33
N ALA A 16 -9.80 -9.49 -2.26
CA ALA A 16 -9.40 -10.90 -2.35
C ALA A 16 -10.34 -11.76 -3.22
N ASN A 17 -11.61 -11.36 -3.35
CA ASN A 17 -12.62 -12.01 -4.18
C ASN A 17 -12.70 -11.43 -5.62
N GLY A 18 -11.82 -10.49 -5.99
CA GLY A 18 -11.83 -9.85 -7.31
C GLY A 18 -12.97 -8.83 -7.50
N MET A 19 -13.68 -8.47 -6.43
CA MET A 19 -14.78 -7.49 -6.45
C MET A 19 -14.22 -6.07 -6.27
N TYR A 20 -13.47 -5.60 -7.27
CA TYR A 20 -12.69 -4.36 -7.13
C TYR A 20 -13.54 -3.10 -6.98
N SER A 21 -14.73 -3.05 -7.61
CA SER A 21 -15.65 -1.92 -7.44
C SER A 21 -16.15 -1.82 -6.00
N ASP A 22 -16.63 -2.92 -5.43
CA ASP A 22 -17.11 -2.97 -4.04
C ASP A 22 -15.98 -2.72 -3.03
N ALA A 23 -14.75 -3.12 -3.38
CA ALA A 23 -13.56 -2.79 -2.59
C ALA A 23 -13.29 -1.28 -2.59
N ILE A 24 -13.32 -0.62 -3.76
CA ILE A 24 -13.16 0.84 -3.89
C ILE A 24 -14.18 1.58 -3.04
N ASP A 25 -15.45 1.18 -3.09
CA ASP A 25 -16.52 1.83 -2.30
C ASP A 25 -16.28 1.68 -0.79
N SER A 26 -15.88 0.48 -0.35
CA SER A 26 -15.59 0.19 1.04
C SER A 26 -14.39 0.99 1.56
N PHE A 27 -13.28 1.02 0.82
CA PHE A 27 -12.10 1.79 1.18
C PHE A 27 -12.35 3.30 1.13
N THR A 28 -13.15 3.79 0.16
CA THR A 28 -13.56 5.20 0.10
C THR A 28 -14.39 5.59 1.33
N GLY A 29 -15.32 4.72 1.74
CA GLY A 29 -16.09 4.90 2.97
C GLY A 29 -15.20 4.95 4.21
N SER A 30 -14.21 4.05 4.29
CA SER A 30 -13.21 4.02 5.36
C SER A 30 -12.38 5.32 5.40
N LEU A 31 -11.83 5.76 4.25
CA LEU A 31 -11.00 6.96 4.14
C LEU A 31 -11.76 8.24 4.54
N ARG A 32 -13.06 8.31 4.23
CA ARG A 32 -13.92 9.43 4.65
C ARG A 32 -14.00 9.54 6.17
N ILE A 33 -14.14 8.41 6.87
CA ILE A 33 -14.18 8.37 8.34
C ILE A 33 -12.83 8.80 8.92
N VAL A 34 -11.72 8.31 8.37
CA VAL A 34 -10.37 8.69 8.81
C VAL A 34 -10.15 10.19 8.65
N LYS A 35 -10.48 10.75 7.48
CA LYS A 35 -10.37 12.18 7.21
C LYS A 35 -11.16 13.03 8.19
N SER A 36 -12.43 12.65 8.46
CA SER A 36 -13.25 13.35 9.45
C SER A 36 -12.64 13.29 10.84
N THR A 37 -12.08 12.15 11.24
CA THR A 37 -11.44 11.96 12.54
C THR A 37 -10.17 12.81 12.67
N LEU A 38 -9.28 12.77 11.68
CA LEU A 38 -8.07 13.61 11.65
C LEU A 38 -8.39 15.09 11.71
N SER A 39 -9.49 15.52 11.08
CA SER A 39 -9.92 16.93 11.11
C SER A 39 -10.28 17.38 12.53
N VAL A 40 -10.95 16.52 13.31
CA VAL A 40 -11.29 16.79 14.72
C VAL A 40 -10.02 16.81 15.59
N LEU A 41 -9.16 15.81 15.45
CA LEU A 41 -7.91 15.73 16.22
C LEU A 41 -6.97 16.91 15.93
N ALA A 42 -6.92 17.37 14.68
CA ALA A 42 -6.13 18.55 14.30
C ALA A 42 -6.64 19.83 14.98
N THR A 43 -7.96 20.01 15.11
CA THR A 43 -8.53 21.15 15.83
C THR A 43 -8.23 21.11 17.32
N GLU A 44 -8.25 19.94 17.95
CA GLU A 44 -7.93 19.77 19.38
C GLU A 44 -6.46 20.11 19.68
N LYS A 45 -5.53 19.66 18.82
CA LYS A 45 -4.10 19.96 18.94
C LYS A 45 -3.82 21.47 18.92
N HIS A 46 -4.56 22.22 18.09
CA HIS A 46 -4.39 23.67 17.98
C HIS A 46 -4.91 24.42 19.22
N VAL A 47 -6.00 23.95 19.85
CA VAL A 47 -6.56 24.57 21.07
C VAL A 47 -5.61 24.42 22.26
N LEU A 48 -4.96 23.26 22.39
CA LEU A 48 -4.01 23.01 23.48
C LEU A 48 -2.77 23.92 23.40
N HIS A 49 -2.29 24.22 22.18
CA HIS A 49 -1.15 25.12 21.97
C HIS A 49 -1.44 26.59 22.29
N MET A 50 -2.69 27.05 22.17
CA MET A 50 -3.04 28.46 22.41
C MET A 50 -3.35 28.78 23.87
N ASN A 51 -3.70 27.78 24.68
CA ASN A 51 -4.19 27.98 26.06
C ASN A 51 -3.25 27.45 27.15
N GLY A 52 -2.12 26.84 26.79
CA GLY A 52 -1.14 26.35 27.75
C GLY A 52 -0.25 27.49 28.28
N PRO A 53 -0.19 27.76 29.60
CA PRO A 53 0.85 28.62 30.16
C PRO A 53 2.21 28.00 29.82
N SER A 54 3.15 28.83 29.37
CA SER A 54 4.52 28.44 29.01
C SER A 54 5.26 27.88 30.24
N LEU A 55 5.08 26.59 30.51
CA LEU A 55 5.79 25.90 31.58
C LEU A 55 7.24 25.67 31.16
N PRO A 56 8.22 26.02 32.02
CA PRO A 56 9.63 25.83 31.73
C PRO A 56 9.94 24.35 31.55
N SER A 57 10.59 24.02 30.43
CA SER A 57 10.97 22.66 30.05
C SER A 57 12.00 22.08 31.01
N GLN A 58 11.55 21.38 32.05
CA GLN A 58 12.43 20.52 32.85
C GLN A 58 12.56 19.15 32.19
N HIS A 59 13.63 18.97 31.42
CA HIS A 59 14.10 17.67 30.98
C HIS A 59 14.66 16.91 32.20
N SER A 60 13.92 15.91 32.69
CA SER A 60 14.47 14.86 33.53
C SER A 60 14.15 13.51 32.89
N GLY A 61 15.21 12.85 32.42
CA GLY A 61 15.14 11.60 31.69
C GLY A 61 14.92 10.41 32.60
N VAL A 62 13.93 9.60 32.25
CA VAL A 62 13.94 8.15 32.43
C VAL A 62 13.21 7.58 31.20
N MET A 63 13.97 7.16 30.19
CA MET A 63 13.43 6.41 29.05
C MET A 63 13.29 4.96 29.47
N GLN A 64 12.06 4.54 29.74
CA GLN A 64 11.70 3.12 29.82
C GLN A 64 11.14 2.74 28.44
N GLU A 65 12.02 2.28 27.55
CA GLU A 65 11.65 1.73 26.24
C GLU A 65 10.83 0.44 26.45
N GLN A 66 9.52 0.56 26.43
CA GLN A 66 8.65 -0.54 26.03
C GLN A 66 8.25 -0.29 24.58
N ASN A 67 9.20 -0.55 23.66
CA ASN A 67 8.99 -0.58 22.22
C ASN A 67 8.13 -1.80 21.86
N VAL A 68 6.85 -1.75 22.20
CA VAL A 68 5.86 -2.60 21.54
C VAL A 68 5.33 -1.75 20.39
N CYS A 69 5.89 -1.95 19.20
CA CYS A 69 5.32 -1.35 17.99
C CYS A 69 3.82 -1.67 18.02
N PRO A 70 2.94 -0.66 18.01
CA PRO A 70 1.51 -0.91 17.89
C PRO A 70 1.30 -1.40 16.46
N VAL A 71 1.52 -2.70 16.23
CA VAL A 71 1.35 -3.30 14.91
C VAL A 71 -0.15 -3.32 14.66
N ILE A 72 -0.68 -2.22 14.11
CA ILE A 72 -2.07 -2.07 13.66
C ILE A 72 -2.40 -3.14 12.62
N PHE A 73 -1.37 -3.64 11.93
CA PHE A 73 -1.44 -4.71 10.95
C PHE A 73 -1.33 -6.07 11.62
N THR A 74 -2.39 -6.87 11.56
CA THR A 74 -2.29 -8.26 11.97
C THR A 74 -1.27 -8.96 11.08
N ARG A 75 -0.08 -9.27 11.63
CA ARG A 75 1.02 -9.96 10.92
C ARG A 75 0.56 -11.30 10.32
N ASP A 76 -0.44 -11.91 10.94
CA ASP A 76 -1.14 -13.11 10.45
C ASP A 76 -1.81 -12.92 9.09
N SER A 77 -2.09 -11.69 8.66
CA SER A 77 -2.65 -11.41 7.34
C SER A 77 -1.70 -11.74 6.19
N ILE A 78 -0.37 -11.64 6.39
CA ILE A 78 0.61 -11.93 5.34
C ILE A 78 0.84 -13.44 5.20
N ALA A 79 0.91 -14.17 6.32
CA ALA A 79 1.18 -15.63 6.31
C ALA A 79 -0.07 -16.47 6.02
N THR A 80 -1.25 -16.05 6.47
CA THR A 80 -2.48 -16.87 6.37
C THR A 80 -3.12 -16.77 4.98
N TYR A 81 -2.99 -15.63 4.29
CA TYR A 81 -3.60 -15.44 2.97
C TYR A 81 -2.73 -15.91 1.79
N GLY A 82 -1.42 -16.13 1.99
CA GLY A 82 -0.58 -16.83 1.02
C GLY A 82 -1.08 -18.25 0.70
N GLY A 83 -1.73 -18.90 1.66
CA GLY A 83 -2.37 -20.22 1.47
C GLY A 83 -3.79 -20.15 0.88
N ALA A 84 -4.55 -19.08 1.12
CA ALA A 84 -5.90 -18.92 0.59
C ALA A 84 -5.92 -18.41 -0.87
N MET A 85 -4.94 -17.59 -1.27
CA MET A 85 -4.70 -17.29 -2.68
C MET A 85 -4.07 -18.47 -3.45
N ALA A 86 -3.55 -19.48 -2.75
CA ALA A 86 -3.11 -20.75 -3.33
C ALA A 86 -4.25 -21.74 -3.60
N LYS A 87 -5.51 -21.43 -3.22
CA LYS A 87 -6.66 -21.96 -3.98
C LYS A 87 -6.69 -21.21 -5.29
N SER A 88 -5.79 -21.61 -6.18
CA SER A 88 -5.69 -21.14 -7.55
C SER A 88 -7.10 -21.02 -8.13
N PRO A 89 -7.49 -19.88 -8.71
CA PRO A 89 -8.56 -19.89 -9.67
C PRO A 89 -8.19 -20.97 -10.68
N SER A 90 -9.02 -22.01 -10.76
CA SER A 90 -8.89 -23.05 -11.78
C SER A 90 -8.71 -22.33 -13.11
N PHE A 91 -7.54 -22.43 -13.71
CA PHE A 91 -7.25 -21.76 -14.99
C PHE A 91 -7.26 -20.22 -14.90
N VAL A 92 -6.37 -19.61 -14.12
CA VAL A 92 -5.97 -18.22 -14.40
C VAL A 92 -5.32 -18.21 -15.78
N ASP A 93 -6.06 -17.66 -16.73
CA ASP A 93 -5.61 -17.26 -18.06
C ASP A 93 -4.16 -16.75 -17.98
N ARG A 94 -3.22 -17.35 -18.72
CA ARG A 94 -1.78 -17.02 -18.64
C ARG A 94 -1.53 -15.51 -18.74
N ASP A 95 -2.39 -14.82 -19.49
CA ASP A 95 -2.34 -13.38 -19.70
C ASP A 95 -2.67 -12.58 -18.43
N LYS A 96 -3.61 -13.05 -17.60
CA LYS A 96 -3.90 -12.47 -16.28
C LYS A 96 -2.69 -12.55 -15.36
N ALA A 97 -2.06 -13.72 -15.31
CA ALA A 97 -0.89 -13.95 -14.46
C ALA A 97 0.31 -13.07 -14.87
N ALA A 98 0.47 -12.80 -16.17
CA ALA A 98 1.52 -11.91 -16.66
C ALA A 98 1.28 -10.45 -16.26
N LEU A 99 0.02 -9.99 -16.24
CA LEU A 99 -0.35 -8.60 -15.97
C LEU A 99 -0.23 -8.22 -14.49
N VAL A 100 -0.47 -9.17 -13.58
CA VAL A 100 -0.27 -8.98 -12.13
C VAL A 100 1.14 -9.36 -11.68
N ARG A 101 2.01 -9.79 -12.60
CA ARG A 101 3.36 -10.22 -12.26
C ARG A 101 4.17 -9.04 -11.75
N GLY A 102 4.69 -9.18 -10.53
CA GLY A 102 5.46 -8.12 -9.87
C GLY A 102 4.62 -7.08 -9.17
N LEU A 103 3.29 -7.23 -9.12
CA LEU A 103 2.43 -6.41 -8.28
C LEU A 103 2.37 -6.98 -6.87
N TYR A 104 2.48 -6.13 -5.85
CA TYR A 104 2.14 -6.52 -4.48
C TYR A 104 0.63 -6.41 -4.28
N VAL A 105 -0.03 -7.55 -4.03
CA VAL A 105 -1.50 -7.67 -4.06
C VAL A 105 -2.16 -7.93 -2.70
N SER A 106 -1.39 -7.95 -1.61
CA SER A 106 -1.90 -8.27 -0.28
C SER A 106 -2.46 -7.00 0.39
N PRO A 107 -3.77 -6.91 0.67
CA PRO A 107 -4.32 -5.75 1.36
C PRO A 107 -3.89 -5.73 2.84
N LEU A 108 -3.87 -4.54 3.41
CA LEU A 108 -3.62 -4.33 4.84
C LEU A 108 -4.92 -4.42 5.65
N PHE A 109 -4.89 -5.20 6.72
CA PHE A 109 -6.01 -5.26 7.66
C PHE A 109 -5.75 -4.32 8.84
N LEU A 110 -6.82 -3.70 9.32
CA LEU A 110 -6.80 -2.85 10.50
C LEU A 110 -7.37 -3.63 11.68
N SER A 111 -6.66 -3.64 12.80
CA SER A 111 -7.20 -4.22 14.02
C SER A 111 -8.39 -3.42 14.56
N GLU A 112 -9.49 -4.09 14.88
CA GLU A 112 -10.65 -3.48 15.52
C GLU A 112 -10.43 -3.16 17.01
N SER A 113 -9.36 -3.68 17.61
CA SER A 113 -9.04 -3.49 19.02
C SER A 113 -8.14 -2.29 19.30
N VAL A 114 -7.65 -1.58 18.27
CA VAL A 114 -6.73 -0.45 18.42
C VAL A 114 -7.50 0.80 18.82
N ASP A 115 -6.97 1.51 19.82
CA ASP A 115 -7.48 2.81 20.20
C ASP A 115 -7.03 3.88 19.20
N TYR A 116 -7.93 4.23 18.30
CA TYR A 116 -7.73 5.29 17.30
C TYR A 116 -8.11 6.68 17.81
N ALA A 117 -8.21 6.91 19.13
CA ALA A 117 -8.32 8.26 19.66
C ALA A 117 -7.02 9.05 19.51
N ARG A 118 -5.89 8.36 19.26
CA ARG A 118 -4.58 8.99 19.06
C ARG A 118 -4.37 9.42 17.61
N TYR A 119 -3.73 10.57 17.44
CA TYR A 119 -3.44 11.13 16.11
C TYR A 119 -2.57 10.17 15.30
N GLU A 120 -1.51 9.64 15.90
CA GLU A 120 -0.53 8.76 15.26
C GLU A 120 -1.20 7.50 14.69
N THR A 121 -1.98 6.80 15.52
CA THR A 121 -2.73 5.60 15.09
C THR A 121 -3.77 5.90 14.00
N THR A 122 -4.32 7.11 13.98
CA THR A 122 -5.27 7.54 12.94
C THR A 122 -4.55 7.85 11.63
N VAL A 123 -3.35 8.42 11.69
CA VAL A 123 -2.48 8.63 10.52
C VAL A 123 -2.04 7.28 9.95
N GLU A 124 -1.62 6.33 10.78
CA GLU A 124 -1.29 4.95 10.36
C GLU A 124 -2.46 4.29 9.62
N ALA A 125 -3.66 4.37 10.20
CA ALA A 125 -4.87 3.87 9.55
C ALA A 125 -5.13 4.57 8.21
N SER A 126 -4.89 5.87 8.12
CA SER A 126 -5.04 6.63 6.88
C SER A 126 -4.14 6.09 5.77
N VAL A 127 -2.87 5.82 6.09
CA VAL A 127 -1.88 5.32 5.14
C VAL A 127 -2.27 3.93 4.64
N ALA A 128 -2.70 3.05 5.55
CA ALA A 128 -3.17 1.72 5.20
C ALA A 128 -4.39 1.73 4.28
N VAL A 129 -5.37 2.57 4.58
CA VAL A 129 -6.60 2.70 3.78
C VAL A 129 -6.28 3.29 2.41
N MET A 130 -5.39 4.30 2.33
CA MET A 130 -4.95 4.87 1.05
C MET A 130 -4.24 3.84 0.18
N PHE A 131 -3.35 3.03 0.77
CA PHE A 131 -2.68 1.93 0.07
C PHE A 131 -3.68 0.91 -0.49
N ASN A 132 -4.63 0.47 0.33
CA ASN A 132 -5.64 -0.50 -0.09
C ASN A 132 -6.56 0.05 -1.19
N LEU A 133 -6.96 1.31 -1.08
CA LEU A 133 -7.74 2.00 -2.11
C LEU A 133 -6.95 2.10 -3.42
N ALA A 134 -5.66 2.46 -3.34
CA ALA A 134 -4.76 2.51 -4.49
C ALA A 134 -4.65 1.14 -5.17
N LEU A 135 -4.52 0.07 -4.38
CA LEU A 135 -4.46 -1.30 -4.86
C LEU A 135 -5.75 -1.72 -5.57
N ALA A 136 -6.92 -1.38 -5.02
CA ALA A 136 -8.21 -1.66 -5.63
C ALA A 136 -8.35 -0.96 -6.99
N HIS A 137 -7.99 0.33 -7.08
CA HIS A 137 -7.97 1.07 -8.34
C HIS A 137 -6.98 0.47 -9.35
N HIS A 138 -5.79 0.06 -8.89
CA HIS A 138 -4.77 -0.56 -9.71
C HIS A 138 -5.30 -1.86 -10.33
N LEU A 139 -5.79 -2.78 -9.51
CA LEU A 139 -6.34 -4.07 -9.96
C LEU A 139 -7.56 -3.89 -10.87
N ASN A 140 -8.45 -2.94 -10.56
CA ASN A 140 -9.58 -2.63 -11.42
C ASN A 140 -9.13 -2.12 -12.81
N SER A 141 -8.09 -1.28 -12.85
CA SER A 141 -7.51 -0.79 -14.11
C SER A 141 -6.92 -1.94 -14.96
N LEU A 142 -6.29 -2.92 -14.31
CA LEU A 142 -5.75 -4.11 -14.98
C LEU A 142 -6.86 -4.98 -15.55
N LEU A 143 -7.95 -5.17 -14.79
CA LEU A 143 -9.12 -5.91 -15.25
C LEU A 143 -9.74 -5.29 -16.50
N HIS A 144 -9.88 -3.96 -16.52
CA HIS A 144 -10.39 -3.24 -17.68
C HIS A 144 -9.47 -3.36 -18.90
N ARG A 145 -8.14 -3.34 -18.72
CA ARG A 145 -7.19 -3.53 -19.82
C ARG A 145 -7.27 -4.93 -20.42
N LEU A 146 -7.52 -5.93 -19.58
CA LEU A 146 -7.66 -7.31 -20.03
C LEU A 146 -8.95 -7.51 -20.87
N HIS A 147 -10.07 -6.92 -20.45
CA HIS A 147 -11.34 -7.04 -21.17
C HIS A 147 -11.42 -6.11 -22.39
N GLY A 148 -10.79 -4.93 -22.32
CA GLY A 148 -10.88 -3.88 -23.34
C GLY A 148 -10.13 -4.18 -24.65
N HIS A 149 -9.41 -5.30 -24.74
CA HIS A 149 -8.69 -5.65 -25.97
C HIS A 149 -9.60 -6.22 -27.07
N LYS A 150 -10.84 -6.64 -26.76
CA LYS A 150 -11.70 -7.36 -27.72
C LYS A 150 -12.76 -6.51 -28.43
N ASP A 151 -13.12 -5.33 -27.92
CA ASP A 151 -14.29 -4.58 -28.43
C ASP A 151 -13.93 -3.24 -29.10
N HIS A 152 -12.65 -2.90 -29.23
CA HIS A 152 -12.22 -1.53 -29.56
C HIS A 152 -12.17 -1.16 -31.06
N GLU A 153 -12.58 -2.04 -31.98
CA GLU A 153 -12.57 -1.69 -33.41
C GLU A 153 -13.87 -1.07 -33.94
N MET A 154 -14.99 -1.02 -33.19
CA MET A 154 -16.28 -0.61 -33.79
C MET A 154 -17.08 0.53 -33.11
N SER A 155 -16.64 1.09 -31.99
CA SER A 155 -17.38 2.21 -31.35
C SER A 155 -16.68 3.56 -31.53
N ASN A 156 -16.81 4.13 -32.73
CA ASN A 156 -16.56 5.54 -32.98
C ASN A 156 -17.57 6.39 -32.18
N HIS A 157 -17.08 7.44 -31.50
CA HIS A 157 -17.82 8.68 -31.20
C HIS A 157 -18.62 8.87 -29.89
N SER A 158 -18.42 8.09 -28.82
CA SER A 158 -18.88 8.57 -27.51
C SER A 158 -17.80 9.43 -26.85
N GLN A 159 -18.05 10.75 -26.78
CA GLN A 159 -17.30 11.74 -26.01
C GLN A 159 -17.11 11.26 -24.56
N ARG A 160 -16.01 10.56 -24.31
CA ARG A 160 -15.52 10.34 -22.94
C ARG A 160 -15.03 11.69 -22.44
N THR A 161 -15.73 12.24 -21.45
CA THR A 161 -15.13 13.23 -20.55
C THR A 161 -13.77 12.70 -20.10
N PRO A 162 -12.74 13.54 -19.93
CA PRO A 162 -11.43 13.13 -19.42
C PRO A 162 -11.56 12.76 -17.94
N GLY A 163 -12.26 11.67 -17.64
CA GLY A 163 -12.27 11.05 -16.34
C GLY A 163 -10.86 10.60 -16.03
N VAL A 164 -10.37 10.95 -14.84
CA VAL A 164 -9.07 10.50 -14.34
C VAL A 164 -9.01 8.98 -14.49
N SER A 165 -8.02 8.49 -15.22
CA SER A 165 -7.88 7.03 -15.39
C SER A 165 -7.76 6.36 -14.02
N THR A 166 -8.38 5.20 -13.84
CA THR A 166 -8.30 4.42 -12.60
C THR A 166 -6.84 4.16 -12.18
N LEU A 167 -5.94 4.03 -13.14
CA LEU A 167 -4.50 3.89 -12.90
C LEU A 167 -3.84 5.19 -12.39
N GLY A 168 -4.30 6.35 -12.86
CA GLY A 168 -3.87 7.65 -12.34
C GLY A 168 -4.33 7.86 -10.89
N GLN A 169 -5.54 7.42 -10.55
CA GLN A 169 -6.03 7.42 -9.16
C GLN A 169 -5.17 6.53 -8.26
N ALA A 170 -4.84 5.32 -8.70
CA ALA A 170 -3.96 4.42 -7.97
C ALA A 170 -2.58 5.07 -7.71
N THR A 171 -1.99 5.68 -8.72
CA THR A 171 -0.68 6.36 -8.60
C THR A 171 -0.73 7.49 -7.57
N ALA A 172 -1.71 8.39 -7.67
CA ALA A 172 -1.85 9.52 -6.75
C ALA A 172 -2.04 9.07 -5.29
N LEU A 173 -2.80 7.99 -5.08
CA LEU A 173 -3.02 7.44 -3.74
C LEU A 173 -1.77 6.78 -3.16
N TYR A 174 -0.98 6.06 -3.98
CA TYR A 174 0.30 5.52 -3.53
C TYR A 174 1.31 6.62 -3.20
N GLU A 175 1.42 7.67 -4.03
CA GLU A 175 2.28 8.82 -3.77
C GLU A 175 1.88 9.54 -2.48
N LEU A 176 0.57 9.70 -2.25
CA LEU A 176 0.05 10.30 -1.02
C LEU A 176 0.34 9.43 0.21
N ALA A 177 0.09 8.11 0.12
CA ALA A 177 0.39 7.16 1.19
C ALA A 177 1.88 7.17 1.54
N TYR A 178 2.76 7.19 0.54
CA TYR A 178 4.21 7.31 0.72
C TYR A 178 4.59 8.63 1.42
N THR A 179 4.02 9.75 0.95
CA THR A 179 4.33 11.07 1.49
C THR A 179 3.93 11.20 2.95
N VAL A 180 2.72 10.77 3.31
CA VAL A 180 2.24 10.81 4.70
C VAL A 180 3.09 9.90 5.59
N HIS A 181 3.43 8.70 5.12
CA HIS A 181 4.32 7.79 5.86
C HIS A 181 5.69 8.42 6.15
N MET A 182 6.30 9.11 5.18
CA MET A 182 7.62 9.73 5.33
C MET A 182 7.63 11.02 6.15
N GLN A 183 6.51 11.76 6.17
CA GLN A 183 6.43 13.07 6.84
C GLN A 183 6.01 12.98 8.29
N GLU A 184 5.11 12.06 8.63
CA GLU A 184 4.52 11.94 9.97
C GLU A 184 5.29 10.96 10.88
N ASP A 185 6.52 10.58 10.50
CA ASP A 185 7.39 9.62 11.21
C ASP A 185 6.63 8.35 11.62
N VAL A 186 5.77 7.88 10.72
CA VAL A 186 4.90 6.75 10.99
C VAL A 186 5.75 5.49 11.02
N GLU A 187 5.73 4.74 12.12
CA GLU A 187 6.42 3.46 12.28
C GLU A 187 5.78 2.34 11.44
N LEU A 188 5.77 2.50 10.12
CA LEU A 188 5.44 1.42 9.21
C LEU A 188 6.68 0.59 8.92
N SER A 189 6.43 -0.69 8.71
CA SER A 189 7.50 -1.64 8.47
C SER A 189 8.14 -1.36 7.10
N VAL A 190 9.45 -1.60 6.95
CA VAL A 190 10.17 -1.36 5.70
C VAL A 190 9.54 -2.12 4.51
N GLU A 191 8.92 -3.25 4.80
CA GLU A 191 8.12 -4.04 3.87
C GLU A 191 6.99 -3.26 3.23
N PHE A 192 6.31 -2.44 4.03
CA PHE A 192 5.22 -1.62 3.53
C PHE A 192 5.73 -0.54 2.58
N THR A 193 6.84 0.12 2.94
CA THR A 193 7.53 1.06 2.05
C THR A 193 7.90 0.38 0.72
N MET A 194 8.50 -0.82 0.79
CA MET A 194 8.86 -1.61 -0.39
C MET A 194 7.63 -1.97 -1.25
N ALA A 195 6.50 -2.33 -0.62
CA ALA A 195 5.25 -2.62 -1.33
C ALA A 195 4.69 -1.40 -2.07
N ILE A 196 4.69 -0.21 -1.44
CA ILE A 196 4.28 1.03 -2.10
C ILE A 196 5.17 1.32 -3.30
N ILE A 197 6.50 1.32 -3.12
CA ILE A 197 7.46 1.66 -4.18
C ILE A 197 7.33 0.69 -5.36
N ASN A 198 7.19 -0.61 -5.08
CA ASN A 198 6.99 -1.62 -6.11
C ASN A 198 5.72 -1.37 -6.92
N ASN A 199 4.61 -1.08 -6.23
CA ASN A 199 3.34 -0.81 -6.87
C ASN A 199 3.36 0.50 -7.69
N LEU A 200 4.04 1.55 -7.21
CA LEU A 200 4.30 2.78 -7.97
C LEU A 200 5.10 2.52 -9.24
N GLY A 201 6.19 1.75 -9.15
CA GLY A 201 6.99 1.39 -10.32
C GLY A 201 6.14 0.67 -11.37
N HIS A 202 5.24 -0.21 -10.92
CA HIS A 202 4.30 -0.91 -11.79
C HIS A 202 3.28 0.03 -12.43
N THR A 203 2.68 0.97 -11.69
CA THR A 203 1.73 1.93 -12.27
C THR A 203 2.40 2.86 -13.29
N HIS A 204 3.58 3.40 -12.99
CA HIS A 204 4.34 4.24 -13.94
C HIS A 204 4.66 3.49 -15.23
N ARG A 205 5.11 2.23 -15.12
CA ARG A 205 5.38 1.39 -16.30
C ARG A 205 4.14 1.20 -17.17
N LEU A 206 2.98 0.94 -16.56
CA LEU A 206 1.70 0.77 -17.26
C LEU A 206 1.17 2.07 -17.89
N MET A 207 1.58 3.23 -17.38
CA MET A 207 1.29 4.55 -17.96
C MET A 207 2.30 4.96 -19.04
N GLY A 208 3.35 4.17 -19.27
CA GLY A 208 4.41 4.48 -20.24
C GLY A 208 5.51 5.40 -19.70
N ASP A 209 5.47 5.77 -18.41
CA ASP A 209 6.48 6.58 -17.73
C ASP A 209 7.64 5.68 -17.26
N LYS A 210 8.49 5.30 -18.21
CA LYS A 210 9.61 4.38 -17.96
C LYS A 210 10.63 4.96 -16.97
N GLU A 211 10.89 6.26 -17.05
CA GLU A 211 11.89 6.91 -16.21
C GLU A 211 11.50 6.85 -14.73
N LYS A 212 10.26 7.21 -14.38
CA LYS A 212 9.80 7.10 -13.00
C LYS A 212 9.72 5.64 -12.54
N ALA A 213 9.30 4.73 -13.41
CA ALA A 213 9.31 3.30 -13.09
C ALA A 213 10.71 2.82 -12.70
N ASP A 214 11.74 3.18 -13.48
CA ASP A 214 13.13 2.81 -13.23
C ASP A 214 13.68 3.46 -11.95
N GLN A 215 13.26 4.69 -11.63
CA GLN A 215 13.58 5.33 -10.35
C GLN A 215 12.97 4.54 -9.18
N CYS A 216 11.69 4.17 -9.25
CA CYS A 216 11.04 3.34 -8.24
C CYS A 216 11.77 2.01 -8.04
N PHE A 217 12.11 1.30 -9.13
CA PHE A 217 12.77 -0.01 -9.02
C PHE A 217 14.22 0.07 -8.52
N ARG A 218 14.97 1.13 -8.88
CA ARG A 218 16.31 1.37 -8.30
C ARG A 218 16.24 1.67 -6.81
N HIS A 219 15.27 2.48 -6.39
CA HIS A 219 15.07 2.77 -4.98
C HIS A 219 14.70 1.49 -4.22
N LEU A 220 13.77 0.71 -4.76
CA LEU A 220 13.36 -0.58 -4.19
C LEU A 220 14.55 -1.54 -4.03
N LEU A 221 15.37 -1.69 -5.07
CA LEU A 221 16.56 -2.54 -5.03
C LEU A 221 17.55 -2.07 -3.96
N SER A 222 17.76 -0.75 -3.85
CA SER A 222 18.64 -0.17 -2.83
C SER A 222 18.13 -0.47 -1.41
N THR A 223 16.82 -0.35 -1.18
CA THR A 223 16.19 -0.68 0.11
C THR A 223 16.33 -2.17 0.44
N ILE A 224 16.10 -3.07 -0.52
CA ILE A 224 16.31 -4.51 -0.34
C ILE A 224 17.76 -4.81 0.07
N LEU A 225 18.73 -4.23 -0.65
CA LEU A 225 20.15 -4.43 -0.37
C LEU A 225 20.55 -3.88 1.00
N PHE A 226 20.00 -2.72 1.38
CA PHE A 226 20.20 -2.14 2.70
C PHE A 226 19.66 -3.06 3.80
N VAL A 227 18.38 -3.46 3.73
CA VAL A 227 17.75 -4.38 4.71
C VAL A 227 18.54 -5.69 4.82
N ARG A 228 18.99 -6.23 3.69
CA ARG A 228 19.83 -7.43 3.65
C ARG A 228 21.17 -7.26 4.35
N SER A 229 21.83 -6.11 4.15
CA SER A 229 23.19 -5.86 4.65
C SER A 229 23.20 -5.59 6.16
N TYR A 230 22.18 -4.91 6.68
CA TYR A 230 22.10 -4.52 8.09
C TYR A 230 21.25 -5.47 8.95
N GLY A 231 20.47 -6.39 8.35
CA GLY A 231 19.62 -7.34 9.06
C GLY A 231 20.33 -8.57 9.67
N GLY A 232 21.65 -8.72 9.49
CA GLY A 232 22.40 -9.92 9.88
C GLY A 232 22.66 -10.13 11.38
N GLY A 233 22.21 -9.22 12.25
CA GLY A 233 22.62 -9.18 13.66
C GLY A 233 21.83 -10.04 14.64
N GLN A 234 20.48 -10.16 14.53
CA GLN A 234 19.73 -10.75 15.67
C GLN A 234 18.30 -11.28 15.46
N SER A 235 17.68 -11.23 14.26
CA SER A 235 16.31 -11.76 14.09
C SER A 235 16.15 -12.60 12.82
N CYS A 236 15.87 -13.88 13.01
CA CYS A 236 15.66 -14.86 11.92
C CYS A 236 14.45 -14.54 11.02
N ASP A 237 13.55 -13.64 11.44
CA ASP A 237 12.31 -13.33 10.72
C ASP A 237 12.51 -12.49 9.45
N ASN A 238 13.52 -11.61 9.41
CA ASN A 238 13.70 -10.67 8.29
C ASN A 238 14.17 -11.37 7.01
N GLY A 239 14.90 -12.48 7.13
CA GLY A 239 15.42 -13.23 5.98
C GLY A 239 14.32 -13.83 5.12
N ARG A 240 13.32 -14.48 5.74
CA ARG A 240 12.20 -15.10 5.02
C ARG A 240 11.35 -14.08 4.25
N LEU A 241 11.14 -12.91 4.84
CA LEU A 241 10.32 -11.90 4.23
C LEU A 241 11.02 -11.28 3.03
N LEU A 242 12.32 -10.99 3.15
CA LEU A 242 13.13 -10.54 2.03
C LEU A 242 13.13 -11.57 0.90
N ASP A 243 13.16 -12.87 1.21
CA ASP A 243 13.10 -13.93 0.19
C ASP A 243 11.78 -13.92 -0.58
N ILE A 244 10.64 -13.75 0.11
CA ILE A 244 9.31 -13.64 -0.53
C ILE A 244 9.26 -12.40 -1.43
N PHE A 245 9.79 -11.28 -0.95
CA PHE A 245 9.79 -10.04 -1.70
C PHE A 245 10.71 -10.12 -2.92
N VAL A 246 11.95 -10.59 -2.75
CA VAL A 246 12.93 -10.83 -3.82
C VAL A 246 12.38 -11.80 -4.84
N TYR A 247 11.72 -12.88 -4.42
CA TYR A 247 11.05 -13.78 -5.34
C TYR A 247 10.01 -13.05 -6.20
N SER A 248 9.20 -12.20 -5.56
CA SER A 248 8.15 -11.42 -6.23
C SER A 248 8.72 -10.42 -7.24
N VAL A 249 9.90 -9.84 -6.99
CA VAL A 249 10.51 -8.82 -7.86
C VAL A 249 11.66 -9.34 -8.74
N SER A 250 12.09 -10.59 -8.59
CA SER A 250 13.25 -11.20 -9.28
C SER A 250 13.22 -11.04 -10.81
N HIS A 251 12.04 -11.16 -11.40
CA HIS A 251 11.82 -11.03 -12.84
C HIS A 251 12.04 -9.61 -13.37
N LEU A 252 12.03 -8.59 -12.51
CA LEU A 252 12.40 -7.22 -12.87
C LEU A 252 13.92 -7.07 -12.93
N ILE A 253 14.64 -7.77 -12.04
CA ILE A 253 16.09 -7.72 -11.92
C ILE A 253 16.77 -8.54 -13.04
N LEU A 254 16.25 -9.71 -13.35
CA LEU A 254 16.92 -10.69 -14.21
C LEU A 254 16.65 -10.54 -15.72
N ARG A 255 15.77 -9.63 -16.14
CA ARG A 255 15.31 -9.56 -17.54
C ARG A 255 16.20 -8.70 -18.45
N GLU A 256 16.96 -7.76 -17.90
CA GLU A 256 17.76 -6.83 -18.71
C GLU A 256 19.11 -7.42 -19.15
N THR A 257 19.65 -8.39 -18.43
CA THR A 257 20.97 -8.96 -18.75
C THR A 257 20.95 -9.95 -19.92
N ALA A 258 19.79 -10.50 -20.28
CA ALA A 258 19.69 -11.51 -21.34
C ALA A 258 19.60 -10.92 -22.77
N ALA A 259 19.19 -9.66 -22.90
CA ALA A 259 19.00 -9.02 -24.22
C ALA A 259 20.24 -8.27 -24.74
N ALA A 260 21.24 -8.01 -23.88
CA ALA A 260 22.45 -7.28 -24.25
C ALA A 260 23.65 -8.18 -24.63
N ALA A 261 23.46 -9.51 -24.63
CA ALA A 261 24.53 -10.50 -24.87
C ALA A 261 24.34 -11.33 -26.15
N ALA A 262 23.41 -10.93 -27.04
CA ALA A 262 23.15 -11.55 -28.34
C ALA A 262 23.25 -10.50 -29.45
#